data_AF-A0A2D6TLA0-F1
#
_entry.id   AF-A0A2D6TLA0-F1
#
_cell.length_a   1.000
_cell.length_b   1.000
_cell.length_c   1.000
_cell.angle_alpha   90.00
_cell.angle_beta   90.00
_cell.angle_gamma   90.00
#
_symmetry.space_group_name_H-M   'P 1'
#
loop_
_entity.id
_entity.type
_entity.pdbx_description
1 polymer ?
#
loop_
_entity_poly.entity_id
_entity_poly.type
_entity_poly.pdbx_seq_one_letter_code
_entity_poly.pdbx_strand_id
1 'polypeptide(L)'
;MNNIPVDSIVFSVTYENYIKYILKDKPEKKVGEWNIGDHMTNLLKFGYTYLKDSDQMIVKKYYIDSFEKQSDGRYCFYFSKSEDIFFEYPYSRVQARHYRRSIDLERCNRLSENEIKMRLEKSKNIKSEASTSKKLKKSGVFEPTKEELTKIRNEKFKDQPLPTAEQARKLIERVENGEDADAVVTEFYLEKNK
;
A
#
# COMPACT_ATOMS: atom_id res chain seq x y z
N MET A 1 -10.75 25.24 -2.22
CA MET A 1 -9.67 24.52 -2.94
C MET A 1 -8.78 23.87 -1.89
N ASN A 2 -8.68 22.54 -1.84
CA ASN A 2 -7.64 21.78 -1.12
C ASN A 2 -7.85 20.26 -1.37
N ASN A 3 -7.90 19.84 -2.64
CA ASN A 3 -7.67 18.43 -3.00
C ASN A 3 -6.18 18.31 -3.28
N ILE A 4 -5.35 18.23 -2.22
CA ILE A 4 -3.96 17.81 -2.40
C ILE A 4 -4.03 16.28 -2.52
N PRO A 5 -3.86 15.71 -3.73
CA PRO A 5 -4.04 14.29 -3.97
C PRO A 5 -2.99 13.50 -3.18
N VAL A 6 -3.30 12.23 -2.89
CA VAL A 6 -2.31 11.26 -2.42
C VAL A 6 -1.05 11.32 -3.30
N ASP A 7 0.11 11.31 -2.68
CA ASP A 7 1.42 11.45 -3.34
C ASP A 7 2.40 10.34 -2.91
N SER A 8 1.91 9.37 -2.14
CA SER A 8 2.73 8.34 -1.55
C SER A 8 2.10 6.96 -1.73
N ILE A 9 2.92 5.98 -2.09
CA ILE A 9 2.58 4.56 -2.07
C ILE A 9 3.19 3.91 -0.83
N VAL A 10 2.38 3.17 -0.07
CA VAL A 10 2.84 2.33 1.05
C VAL A 10 2.69 0.88 0.63
N PHE A 11 3.74 0.08 0.76
CA PHE A 11 3.73 -1.35 0.41
C PHE A 11 4.34 -2.18 1.52
N SER A 12 3.92 -3.43 1.63
CA SER A 12 4.33 -4.30 2.73
C SER A 12 5.39 -5.33 2.31
N VAL A 13 6.32 -5.62 3.23
CA VAL A 13 7.36 -6.65 3.06
C VAL A 13 7.44 -7.54 4.30
N THR A 14 7.86 -8.79 4.13
CA THR A 14 8.22 -9.66 5.26
C THR A 14 9.59 -9.28 5.82
N TYR A 15 9.93 -9.80 7.00
CA TYR A 15 11.25 -9.58 7.60
C TYR A 15 12.39 -10.06 6.68
N GLU A 16 12.25 -11.22 6.04
CA GLU A 16 13.27 -11.76 5.16
C GLU A 16 13.53 -10.84 3.95
N ASN A 17 12.44 -10.35 3.34
CA ASN A 17 12.54 -9.41 2.23
C ASN A 17 13.05 -8.04 2.68
N TYR A 18 12.73 -7.61 3.90
CA TYR A 18 13.30 -6.41 4.48
C TYR A 18 14.84 -6.51 4.55
N ILE A 19 15.36 -7.56 5.19
CA ILE A 19 16.81 -7.77 5.32
C ILE A 19 17.48 -7.92 3.95
N LYS A 20 16.86 -8.66 3.03
CA LYS A 20 17.46 -9.00 1.74
C LYS A 20 17.43 -7.86 0.72
N TYR A 21 16.36 -7.06 0.70
CA TYR A 21 16.09 -6.14 -0.42
C TYR A 21 15.81 -4.68 -0.02
N ILE A 22 15.51 -4.41 1.24
CA ILE A 22 15.07 -3.08 1.70
C ILE A 22 16.11 -2.41 2.59
N LEU A 23 16.68 -3.17 3.54
CA LEU A 23 17.64 -2.67 4.52
C LEU A 23 18.85 -2.01 3.83
N LYS A 24 19.35 -2.63 2.76
CA LYS A 24 20.38 -2.06 1.89
C LYS A 24 19.80 -1.82 0.51
N ASP A 25 19.98 -0.61 0.01
CA ASP A 25 19.53 -0.25 -1.33
C ASP A 25 20.27 -1.07 -2.38
N LYS A 26 19.53 -1.57 -3.38
CA LYS A 26 20.14 -2.20 -4.54
C LYS A 26 20.88 -1.14 -5.38
N PRO A 27 21.97 -1.50 -6.08
CA PRO A 27 22.69 -0.56 -6.96
C PRO A 27 21.79 0.09 -8.03
N GLU A 28 20.84 -0.67 -8.56
CA GLU A 28 19.85 -0.22 -9.56
C GLU A 28 18.82 0.77 -9.00
N LYS A 29 18.70 0.89 -7.67
CA LYS A 29 17.68 1.71 -6.98
C LYS A 29 16.27 1.52 -7.52
N LYS A 30 15.92 0.27 -7.84
CA LYS A 30 14.64 -0.17 -8.40
C LYS A 30 13.86 -0.99 -7.38
N VAL A 31 12.58 -0.65 -7.17
CA VAL A 31 11.69 -1.37 -6.24
C VAL A 31 10.31 -1.55 -6.85
N GLY A 32 9.70 -2.70 -6.58
CA GLY A 32 8.28 -2.93 -6.84
C GLY A 32 7.99 -3.85 -8.00
N GLU A 33 6.75 -4.33 -8.01
CA GLU A 33 6.08 -5.02 -9.11
C GLU A 33 4.57 -4.96 -8.84
N TRP A 34 3.97 -3.77 -8.89
CA TRP A 34 2.58 -3.55 -8.46
C TRP A 34 1.67 -3.09 -9.60
N ASN A 35 0.40 -3.48 -9.58
CA ASN A 35 -0.62 -3.08 -10.57
C ASN A 35 -1.05 -1.61 -10.47
N ILE A 36 -0.17 -0.62 -10.65
CA ILE A 36 -0.49 0.80 -10.42
C ILE A 36 -1.27 1.36 -11.61
N GLY A 37 -2.37 2.09 -11.36
CA GLY A 37 -3.08 2.79 -12.43
C GLY A 37 -2.19 3.84 -13.11
N ASP A 38 -2.21 3.92 -14.44
CA ASP A 38 -1.31 4.79 -15.22
C ASP A 38 -1.40 6.26 -14.78
N HIS A 39 -2.55 6.72 -14.27
CA HIS A 39 -2.70 8.08 -13.75
C HIS A 39 -1.95 8.34 -12.44
N MET A 40 -1.70 7.31 -11.63
CA MET A 40 -1.06 7.43 -10.32
C MET A 40 0.44 7.66 -10.43
N THR A 41 1.09 7.17 -11.48
CA THR A 41 2.55 7.33 -11.68
C THR A 41 2.97 8.80 -11.75
N ASN A 42 2.08 9.68 -12.19
CA ASN A 42 2.30 11.13 -12.23
C ASN A 42 2.05 11.83 -10.88
N LEU A 43 1.36 11.17 -9.94
CA LEU A 43 1.00 11.72 -8.64
C LEU A 43 1.98 11.29 -7.54
N LEU A 44 2.46 10.07 -7.62
CA LEU A 44 3.30 9.45 -6.60
C LEU A 44 4.73 10.01 -6.64
N LYS A 45 5.13 10.60 -5.52
CA LYS A 45 6.47 11.18 -5.29
C LYS A 45 7.27 10.38 -4.27
N PHE A 46 6.59 9.61 -3.41
CA PHE A 46 7.23 8.87 -2.33
C PHE A 46 6.78 7.43 -2.26
N GLY A 47 7.71 6.55 -1.88
CA GLY A 47 7.42 5.17 -1.51
C GLY A 47 7.69 4.95 -0.02
N TYR A 48 6.88 4.15 0.66
CA TYR A 48 7.07 3.78 2.06
C TYR A 48 7.00 2.27 2.25
N THR A 49 7.96 1.70 2.97
CA THR A 49 7.97 0.28 3.30
C THR A 49 7.34 0.03 4.67
N TYR A 50 6.25 -0.72 4.67
CA TYR A 50 5.62 -1.28 5.86
C TYR A 50 6.21 -2.67 6.16
N LEU A 51 6.67 -2.90 7.38
CA LEU A 51 7.18 -4.20 7.79
C LEU A 51 6.04 -5.06 8.35
N LYS A 52 5.80 -6.23 7.75
CA LYS A 52 4.77 -7.16 8.24
C LYS A 52 5.12 -7.67 9.65
N ASP A 53 4.08 -7.87 10.45
CA ASP A 53 4.17 -8.51 11.76
C ASP A 53 5.08 -7.77 12.76
N SER A 54 5.15 -6.44 12.60
CA SER A 54 6.02 -5.53 13.35
C SER A 54 5.25 -4.50 14.19
N ASP A 55 3.98 -4.77 14.50
CA ASP A 55 3.08 -3.78 15.14
C ASP A 55 2.99 -2.50 14.32
N GLN A 56 2.64 -2.66 13.03
CA GLN A 56 2.37 -1.55 12.12
C GLN A 56 3.55 -0.59 11.88
N MET A 57 4.79 -1.08 11.88
CA MET A 57 5.95 -0.21 11.69
C MET A 57 6.25 0.09 10.22
N ILE A 58 6.39 1.37 9.88
CA ILE A 58 7.11 1.81 8.67
C ILE A 58 8.60 1.78 8.98
N VAL A 59 9.41 1.33 8.02
CA VAL A 59 10.88 1.17 8.18
C VAL A 59 11.69 1.99 7.18
N LYS A 60 11.09 2.43 6.07
CA LYS A 60 11.83 3.11 5.00
C LYS A 60 10.96 4.05 4.18
N LYS A 61 11.58 5.14 3.70
CA LYS A 61 11.03 6.10 2.72
C LYS A 61 11.91 6.14 1.48
N TYR A 62 11.30 6.26 0.32
CA TYR A 62 11.95 6.45 -0.97
C TYR A 62 11.46 7.73 -1.63
N TYR A 63 12.37 8.42 -2.33
CA TYR A 63 12.06 9.58 -3.15
C TYR A 63 12.03 9.11 -4.60
N ILE A 64 10.82 9.00 -5.14
CA ILE A 64 10.58 8.40 -6.46
C ILE A 64 11.01 9.38 -7.54
N ASP A 65 11.83 8.89 -8.48
CA ASP A 65 12.28 9.66 -9.64
C ASP A 65 11.42 9.36 -10.86
N SER A 66 11.15 8.07 -11.11
CA SER A 66 10.39 7.63 -12.29
C SER A 66 9.76 6.26 -12.09
N PHE A 67 8.77 5.95 -12.94
CA PHE A 67 8.12 4.65 -13.02
C PHE A 67 8.46 3.95 -14.32
N GLU A 68 8.58 2.62 -14.27
CA GLU A 68 8.75 1.77 -15.46
C GLU A 68 7.66 0.68 -15.45
N LYS A 69 6.90 0.62 -16.55
CA LYS A 69 5.90 -0.43 -16.79
C LYS A 69 6.59 -1.69 -17.30
N GLN A 70 6.44 -2.78 -16.58
CA GLN A 70 6.94 -4.10 -16.95
C GLN A 70 6.06 -4.72 -18.05
N SER A 71 6.56 -5.77 -18.70
CA SER A 71 5.87 -6.47 -19.80
C SER A 71 4.53 -7.09 -19.40
N ASP A 72 4.37 -7.43 -18.12
CA ASP A 72 3.13 -7.96 -17.55
C ASP A 72 2.15 -6.86 -17.09
N GLY A 73 2.46 -5.59 -17.36
CA GLY A 73 1.64 -4.43 -17.04
C GLY A 73 1.84 -3.87 -15.62
N ARG A 74 2.62 -4.53 -14.75
CA ARG A 74 2.94 -4.04 -13.41
C ARG A 74 3.98 -2.92 -13.46
N TYR A 75 4.02 -2.10 -12.43
CA TYR A 75 4.95 -1.00 -12.30
C TYR A 75 5.97 -1.26 -11.19
N CYS A 76 7.20 -0.89 -11.49
CA CYS A 76 8.25 -0.62 -10.52
C CYS A 76 8.62 0.88 -10.57
N PHE A 77 9.27 1.37 -9.52
CA PHE A 77 9.82 2.73 -9.53
C PHE A 77 11.33 2.72 -9.31
N TYR A 78 11.99 3.72 -9.88
CA TYR A 78 13.35 4.11 -9.56
C TYR A 78 13.34 5.24 -8.53
N PHE A 79 14.34 5.28 -7.66
CA PHE A 79 14.45 6.32 -6.63
C PHE A 79 15.85 6.94 -6.58
N SER A 80 15.93 8.22 -6.25
CA SER A 80 17.20 8.94 -6.13
C SER A 80 17.87 8.67 -4.79
N LYS A 81 17.06 8.71 -3.71
CA LYS A 81 17.49 8.48 -2.34
C LYS A 81 16.45 7.70 -1.53
N SER A 82 16.92 7.07 -0.47
CA SER A 82 16.08 6.42 0.55
C SER A 82 16.52 6.82 1.95
N GLU A 83 15.60 6.75 2.91
CA GLU A 83 15.82 7.11 4.31
C GLU A 83 15.24 6.01 5.20
N ASP A 84 16.06 5.47 6.11
CA ASP A 84 15.58 4.55 7.13
C ASP A 84 14.78 5.36 8.16
N ILE A 85 13.49 5.11 8.21
CA ILE A 85 12.56 5.89 9.00
C ILE A 85 11.62 4.96 9.76
N PHE A 86 11.53 5.17 11.07
CA PHE A 86 10.79 4.28 11.96
C PHE A 86 9.67 5.04 12.64
N PHE A 87 8.42 4.69 12.30
CA PHE A 87 7.23 5.25 12.93
C PHE A 87 6.08 4.24 12.88
N GLU A 88 5.10 4.41 13.75
CA GLU A 88 3.88 3.60 13.73
C GLU A 88 2.92 4.10 12.66
N TYR A 89 2.54 3.21 11.75
CA TYR A 89 1.58 3.47 10.70
C TYR A 89 0.17 3.61 11.31
N PRO A 90 -0.48 4.79 11.22
CA PRO A 90 -1.70 5.07 11.99
C PRO A 90 -2.99 4.55 11.31
N TYR A 91 -2.86 3.73 10.27
CA TYR A 91 -3.97 3.18 9.51
C TYR A 91 -3.98 1.65 9.60
N SER A 92 -4.94 1.02 8.92
CA SER A 92 -5.04 -0.44 8.85
C SER A 92 -3.76 -1.12 8.36
N ARG A 93 -3.58 -2.38 8.79
CA ARG A 93 -2.51 -3.26 8.32
C ARG A 93 -2.43 -3.28 6.79
N VAL A 94 -1.23 -3.08 6.26
CA VAL A 94 -0.96 -3.06 4.81
C VAL A 94 -0.85 -4.49 4.29
N GLN A 95 -1.93 -5.05 3.74
CA GLN A 95 -1.90 -6.37 3.10
C GLN A 95 -1.49 -6.26 1.63
N ALA A 96 -2.05 -5.28 0.92
CA ALA A 96 -1.63 -4.83 -0.40
C ALA A 96 -1.27 -3.33 -0.34
N ARG A 97 -0.99 -2.69 -1.47
CA ARG A 97 -0.49 -1.30 -1.47
C ARG A 97 -1.57 -0.33 -0.98
N HIS A 98 -1.19 0.70 -0.24
CA HIS A 98 -2.06 1.83 0.12
C HIS A 98 -1.57 3.12 -0.54
N TYR A 99 -2.48 4.06 -0.77
CA TYR A 99 -2.12 5.43 -1.16
C TYR A 99 -2.38 6.42 -0.04
N ARG A 100 -1.36 7.19 0.31
CA ARG A 100 -1.41 8.13 1.44
C ARG A 100 -0.83 9.48 1.02
N ARG A 101 -1.10 10.48 1.84
CA ARG A 101 -0.41 11.76 1.76
C ARG A 101 0.86 11.67 2.60
N SER A 102 1.99 12.03 2.02
CA SER A 102 3.29 12.06 2.68
C SER A 102 3.25 12.92 3.94
N ILE A 103 2.59 14.09 3.88
CA ILE A 103 2.47 15.02 5.01
C ILE A 103 1.80 14.42 6.23
N ASP A 104 0.85 13.48 6.06
CA ASP A 104 0.22 12.81 7.19
C ASP A 104 1.17 11.79 7.81
N LEU A 105 1.95 11.09 6.98
CA LEU A 105 2.95 10.12 7.43
C LEU A 105 4.15 10.80 8.11
N GLU A 106 4.57 11.96 7.62
CA GLU A 106 5.68 12.75 8.17
C GLU A 106 5.35 13.36 9.54
N ARG A 107 4.06 13.53 9.86
CA ARG A 107 3.59 13.98 11.18
C ARG A 107 3.54 12.87 12.22
N CYS A 108 3.73 11.61 11.82
CA CYS A 108 3.72 10.49 12.76
C CYS A 108 4.97 10.53 13.64
N ASN A 109 4.80 10.26 14.94
CA ASN A 109 5.90 10.24 15.89
C ASN A 109 6.89 9.12 15.57
N ARG A 110 8.18 9.43 15.65
CA ARG A 110 9.25 8.43 15.50
C ARG A 110 9.24 7.47 16.68
N LEU A 111 9.51 6.20 16.40
CA LEU A 111 9.69 5.18 17.42
C LEU A 111 11.04 5.36 18.11
N SER A 112 11.10 5.04 19.39
CA SER A 112 12.36 4.95 20.13
C SER A 112 13.20 3.75 19.67
N GLU A 113 14.51 3.78 19.89
CA GLU A 113 15.40 2.67 19.52
C GLU A 113 14.99 1.33 20.15
N ASN A 114 14.51 1.36 21.38
CA ASN A 114 14.06 0.16 22.09
C ASN A 114 12.80 -0.44 21.44
N GLU A 115 11.83 0.41 21.06
CA GLU A 115 10.64 -0.03 20.33
C GLU A 115 10.99 -0.61 18.97
N ILE A 116 11.92 0.03 18.24
CA ILE A 116 12.38 -0.46 16.93
C ILE A 116 12.98 -1.86 17.07
N LYS A 117 13.89 -2.07 18.03
CA LYS A 117 14.51 -3.38 18.28
C LYS A 117 13.47 -4.45 18.63
N MET A 118 12.52 -4.11 19.52
CA MET A 118 11.44 -5.02 19.91
C MET A 118 10.55 -5.40 18.72
N ARG A 119 10.13 -4.42 17.91
CA ARG A 119 9.25 -4.64 16.74
C ARG A 119 9.97 -5.40 15.62
N LEU A 120 11.27 -5.19 15.43
CA LEU A 120 12.10 -5.97 14.50
C LEU A 120 12.24 -7.43 14.94
N GLU A 121 12.56 -7.68 16.22
CA GLU A 121 12.63 -9.05 16.75
C GLU A 121 11.27 -9.76 16.69
N LYS A 122 10.17 -9.04 16.90
CA LYS A 122 8.83 -9.59 16.71
C LYS A 122 8.60 -10.06 15.27
N SER A 123 8.88 -9.19 14.29
CA SER A 123 8.72 -9.49 12.86
C SER A 123 9.59 -10.67 12.40
N LYS A 124 10.79 -10.77 12.96
CA LYS A 124 11.74 -11.87 12.69
C LYS A 124 11.29 -13.24 13.21
N ASN A 125 10.67 -13.27 14.39
CA ASN A 125 10.35 -14.52 15.08
C ASN A 125 8.96 -15.09 14.74
N ILE A 126 8.15 -14.32 14.00
CA ILE A 126 6.88 -14.80 13.46
C ILE A 126 7.18 -15.62 12.21
N LYS A 127 6.94 -16.94 12.29
CA LYS A 127 6.87 -17.79 11.10
C LYS A 127 5.72 -17.24 10.26
N SER A 128 6.04 -16.55 9.17
CA SER A 128 5.03 -16.03 8.25
C SER A 128 4.05 -17.16 7.92
N GLU A 129 2.77 -17.00 8.28
CA GLU A 129 1.70 -17.96 8.00
C GLU A 129 1.35 -18.01 6.50
N ALA A 130 2.34 -17.89 5.62
CA ALA A 130 2.16 -17.90 4.18
C ALA A 130 1.89 -19.31 3.60
N SER A 131 1.80 -20.35 4.44
CA SER A 131 1.61 -21.74 4.00
C SER A 131 0.20 -22.31 4.22
N THR A 132 -0.71 -21.61 4.88
CA THR A 132 -1.96 -22.24 5.34
C THR A 132 -3.21 -21.39 5.16
N SER A 133 -3.42 -20.82 3.98
CA SER A 133 -4.76 -20.43 3.56
C SER A 133 -5.03 -20.97 2.16
N LYS A 134 -5.40 -22.27 2.13
CA LYS A 134 -6.06 -22.88 0.98
C LYS A 134 -7.21 -21.96 0.54
N LYS A 135 -7.15 -21.48 -0.70
CA LYS A 135 -8.27 -20.85 -1.41
C LYS A 135 -9.50 -21.75 -1.26
N LEU A 136 -10.41 -21.42 -0.35
CA LEU A 136 -11.74 -22.02 -0.34
C LEU A 136 -12.54 -21.33 -1.45
N LYS A 137 -12.69 -22.02 -2.59
CA LYS A 137 -13.79 -21.73 -3.51
C LYS A 137 -15.10 -22.00 -2.77
N LYS A 138 -15.92 -20.98 -2.52
CA LYS A 138 -17.35 -21.18 -2.23
C LYS A 138 -18.21 -20.15 -2.93
N SER A 139 -19.19 -20.70 -3.65
CA SER A 139 -20.37 -20.07 -4.22
C SER A 139 -21.26 -19.43 -3.15
N GLY A 140 -21.92 -18.32 -3.51
CA GLY A 140 -23.17 -17.86 -2.91
C GLY A 140 -22.99 -16.88 -1.75
N VAL A 141 -23.39 -15.63 -2.01
CA VAL A 141 -23.39 -14.44 -1.11
C VAL A 141 -22.00 -13.81 -0.92
N PHE A 142 -21.65 -12.91 -1.86
CA PHE A 142 -20.81 -11.76 -1.55
C PHE A 142 -21.49 -11.01 -0.39
N GLU A 143 -20.80 -10.42 0.58
CA GLU A 143 -20.35 -9.04 0.40
C GLU A 143 -19.28 -8.56 1.42
N PRO A 144 -18.35 -9.37 1.99
CA PRO A 144 -17.28 -8.81 2.83
C PRO A 144 -16.48 -7.74 2.07
N THR A 145 -16.16 -7.99 0.80
CA THR A 145 -15.48 -7.04 -0.09
C THR A 145 -16.32 -5.79 -0.38
N LYS A 146 -17.63 -5.92 -0.58
CA LYS A 146 -18.48 -4.78 -0.90
C LYS A 146 -18.74 -3.92 0.33
N GLU A 147 -18.93 -4.53 1.51
CA GLU A 147 -19.02 -3.82 2.78
C GLU A 147 -17.74 -3.02 3.05
N GLU A 148 -16.57 -3.63 2.82
CA GLU A 148 -15.27 -2.97 2.95
C GLU A 148 -15.12 -1.78 1.99
N LEU A 149 -15.39 -1.99 0.69
CA LEU A 149 -15.38 -0.93 -0.33
C LEU A 149 -16.34 0.22 0.04
N THR A 150 -17.53 -0.12 0.55
CA THR A 150 -18.55 0.86 0.95
C THR A 150 -18.10 1.66 2.16
N LYS A 151 -17.50 1.00 3.15
CA LYS A 151 -16.95 1.63 4.36
C LYS A 151 -15.85 2.63 3.98
N ILE A 152 -14.87 2.21 3.18
CA ILE A 152 -13.77 3.06 2.71
C ILE A 152 -14.30 4.28 1.94
N ARG A 153 -15.25 4.06 1.02
CA ARG A 153 -15.89 5.16 0.29
C ARG A 153 -16.57 6.14 1.24
N ASN A 154 -17.32 5.65 2.24
CA ASN A 154 -18.03 6.51 3.18
C ASN A 154 -17.09 7.27 4.12
N GLU A 155 -15.92 6.72 4.43
CA GLU A 155 -14.90 7.38 5.24
C GLU A 155 -14.12 8.44 4.44
N LYS A 156 -13.76 8.17 3.19
CA LYS A 156 -12.83 9.02 2.41
C LYS A 156 -13.47 9.84 1.30
N PHE A 157 -14.58 9.38 0.74
CA PHE A 157 -15.22 9.90 -0.47
C PHE A 157 -16.73 10.05 -0.30
N LYS A 158 -17.19 10.38 0.92
CA LYS A 158 -18.62 10.49 1.27
C LYS A 158 -19.38 11.44 0.34
N ASP A 159 -18.73 12.51 -0.07
CA ASP A 159 -19.30 13.59 -0.89
C ASP A 159 -19.25 13.31 -2.40
N GLN A 160 -18.62 12.22 -2.82
CA GLN A 160 -18.48 11.84 -4.24
C GLN A 160 -19.64 10.95 -4.70
N PRO A 161 -20.08 11.01 -5.98
CA PRO A 161 -21.20 10.18 -6.44
C PRO A 161 -20.91 8.68 -6.34
N LEU A 162 -21.92 7.87 -6.02
CA LEU A 162 -21.79 6.41 -5.93
C LEU A 162 -21.33 5.81 -7.28
N PRO A 163 -20.54 4.71 -7.26
CA PRO A 163 -20.24 3.97 -8.47
C PRO A 163 -21.51 3.36 -9.08
N THR A 164 -21.58 3.27 -10.41
CA THR A 164 -22.63 2.50 -11.08
C THR A 164 -22.48 1.00 -10.77
N ALA A 165 -23.52 0.21 -11.02
CA ALA A 165 -23.47 -1.24 -10.80
C ALA A 165 -22.31 -1.91 -11.55
N GLU A 166 -22.03 -1.48 -12.79
CA GLU A 166 -20.89 -2.01 -13.57
C GLU A 166 -19.54 -1.58 -12.97
N GLN A 167 -19.42 -0.32 -12.54
CA GLN A 167 -18.21 0.17 -11.88
C GLN A 167 -17.94 -0.59 -10.57
N ALA A 168 -18.97 -0.78 -9.75
CA ALA A 168 -18.86 -1.53 -8.50
C ALA A 168 -18.38 -2.97 -8.73
N ARG A 169 -18.88 -3.66 -9.76
CA ARG A 169 -18.42 -5.02 -10.12
C ARG A 169 -16.92 -5.05 -10.46
N LYS A 170 -16.43 -4.08 -11.25
CA LYS A 170 -15.00 -3.97 -11.59
C LYS A 170 -14.12 -3.70 -10.35
N LEU A 171 -14.58 -2.87 -9.42
CA LEU A 171 -13.85 -2.61 -8.17
C LEU A 171 -13.77 -3.87 -7.30
N ILE A 172 -14.87 -4.62 -7.19
CA ILE A 172 -14.91 -5.89 -6.45
C ILE A 172 -13.92 -6.89 -7.06
N GLU A 173 -13.95 -7.07 -8.38
CA GLU A 173 -13.07 -8.01 -9.09
C GLU A 173 -11.58 -7.69 -8.86
N ARG A 174 -11.19 -6.41 -8.84
CA ARG A 174 -9.81 -6.00 -8.53
C ARG A 174 -9.39 -6.42 -7.12
N VAL A 175 -10.25 -6.21 -6.12
CA VAL A 175 -9.95 -6.61 -4.73
C VAL A 175 -9.89 -8.13 -4.58
N GLU A 176 -10.80 -8.85 -5.22
CA GLU A 176 -10.78 -10.33 -5.21
C GLU A 176 -9.54 -10.91 -5.90
N ASN A 177 -9.00 -10.21 -6.90
CA ASN A 177 -7.73 -10.53 -7.54
C ASN A 177 -6.51 -10.17 -6.68
N GLY A 178 -6.72 -9.67 -5.46
CA GLY A 178 -5.68 -9.44 -4.45
C GLY A 178 -5.18 -8.00 -4.37
N GLU A 179 -5.83 -7.04 -5.03
CA GLU A 179 -5.56 -5.62 -4.81
C GLU A 179 -6.17 -5.13 -3.50
N ASP A 180 -5.61 -4.07 -2.93
CA ASP A 180 -6.13 -3.49 -1.69
C ASP A 180 -7.41 -2.69 -1.96
N ALA A 181 -8.46 -2.93 -1.16
CA ALA A 181 -9.73 -2.21 -1.29
C ALA A 181 -9.55 -0.69 -1.18
N ASP A 182 -8.64 -0.23 -0.33
CA ASP A 182 -8.40 1.19 -0.10
C ASP A 182 -7.71 1.86 -1.30
N ALA A 183 -6.73 1.19 -1.88
CA ALA A 183 -6.08 1.66 -3.09
C ALA A 183 -7.03 1.67 -4.30
N VAL A 184 -7.82 0.61 -4.47
CA VAL A 184 -8.77 0.48 -5.59
C VAL A 184 -9.83 1.58 -5.55
N VAL A 185 -10.42 1.85 -4.38
CA VAL A 185 -11.41 2.95 -4.22
C VAL A 185 -10.75 4.32 -4.44
N THR A 186 -9.54 4.51 -3.90
CA THR A 186 -8.82 5.77 -4.04
C THR A 186 -8.51 6.10 -5.51
N GLU A 187 -7.97 5.15 -6.27
CA GLU A 187 -7.71 5.34 -7.71
C GLU A 187 -8.97 5.69 -8.48
N PHE A 188 -10.07 4.96 -8.25
CA PHE A 188 -11.33 5.18 -8.95
C PHE A 188 -11.85 6.62 -8.81
N TYR A 189 -11.82 7.17 -7.60
CA TYR A 189 -12.30 8.52 -7.36
C TYR A 189 -11.30 9.60 -7.80
N LEU A 190 -10.00 9.32 -7.79
CA LEU A 190 -9.01 10.26 -8.35
C LEU A 190 -9.12 10.36 -9.86
N GLU A 191 -9.37 9.24 -10.55
CA GLU A 191 -9.57 9.21 -11.99
C GLU A 191 -10.85 9.95 -12.42
N LYS A 192 -11.95 9.79 -11.67
CA LYS A 192 -13.20 10.52 -11.92
C LYS A 192 -13.12 12.03 -11.74
N ASN A 193 -12.20 12.52 -10.90
CA ASN A 193 -12.05 13.93 -10.59
C ASN A 193 -11.01 14.64 -11.47
N LYS A 194 -10.51 13.98 -12.52
CA LYS A 194 -9.74 14.60 -13.59
C LYS A 194 -10.64 15.26 -14.60
#